data_AF-A0A2E9B965-F1
#
_entry.id   AF-A0A2E9B965-F1
#
_cell.length_a   1.000
_cell.length_b   1.000
_cell.length_c   1.000
_cell.angle_alpha   90.00
_cell.angle_beta   90.00
_cell.angle_gamma   90.00
#
_symmetry.space_group_name_H-M   'P 1'
#
loop_
_entity.id
_entity.type
_entity.pdbx_description
1 polymer ?
#
loop_
_entity_poly.entity_id
_entity_poly.type
_entity_poly.pdbx_seq_one_letter_code
_entity_poly.pdbx_strand_id
1 'polypeptide(L)' 'MSDDKDELIRELSEKVQSLEEKENNRINTPWGVYDKKTFNILFWGGMAFMILFTLYIVSSDNPFGILP' A
#
# COMPACT_ATOMS: atom_id res chain seq x y z
N MET A 1 22.94 1.68 38.35
CA MET A 1 21.74 2.55 38.45
C MET A 1 21.76 3.68 37.41
N SER A 2 22.90 4.03 36.78
CA SER A 2 22.91 4.80 35.52
C SER A 2 22.47 3.95 34.33
N ASP A 3 22.88 2.67 34.31
CA ASP A 3 22.61 1.74 33.20
C ASP A 3 21.12 1.59 32.88
N ASP A 4 20.24 1.52 33.89
CA ASP A 4 18.80 1.37 33.65
C ASP A 4 18.18 2.58 32.94
N LYS A 5 18.70 3.78 33.20
CA LYS A 5 18.20 5.00 32.54
C LYS A 5 18.69 5.09 31.11
N ASP A 6 19.93 4.69 30.87
CA ASP A 6 20.51 4.66 29.53
C ASP A 6 19.86 3.57 28.66
N GLU A 7 19.52 2.43 29.26
CA GLU A 7 18.73 1.35 28.63
C GLU A 7 17.34 1.85 28.21
N LEU A 8 16.65 2.55 29.12
CA LEU A 8 15.33 3.14 28.82
C LEU A 8 15.40 4.22 27.73
N ILE A 9 16.43 5.05 27.73
CA ILE A 9 16.65 6.06 26.69
C ILE A 9 16.90 5.38 25.34
N ARG A 10 17.68 4.29 25.32
CA ARG A 10 17.94 3.50 24.12
C ARG A 10 16.66 2.87 23.57
N GLU A 11 15.88 2.18 24.41
CA GLU A 11 14.60 1.60 23.98
C GLU A 11 13.63 2.66 23.44
N LEU A 12 13.57 3.83 24.09
CA LEU A 12 12.69 4.90 23.67
C LEU A 12 13.11 5.44 22.30
N SER A 13 14.42 5.63 22.08
CA SER A 13 14.98 6.06 20.80
C SER A 13 14.67 5.07 19.67
N GLU A 14 14.85 3.77 19.92
CA GLU A 14 14.52 2.71 18.96
C GLU A 14 13.02 2.69 18.61
N LYS A 15 12.15 2.87 19.62
CA LYS A 15 10.70 2.97 19.40
C LYS A 15 10.33 4.18 18.57
N VAL A 16 10.91 5.35 18.86
CA VAL A 16 10.66 6.59 18.11
C VAL A 16 11.09 6.44 16.66
N GLN A 17 12.29 5.92 16.40
CA GLN A 17 12.75 5.65 15.02
C GLN A 17 11.80 4.70 14.28
N SER A 18 11.34 3.63 14.94
CA SER A 18 10.39 2.69 14.33
C SER A 18 9.04 3.34 13.97
N LEU A 19 8.63 4.36 14.74
CA LEU A 19 7.40 5.10 14.50
C LEU A 19 7.58 6.12 13.36
N GLU A 20 8.70 6.83 13.32
CA GLU A 20 9.04 7.72 12.20
C GLU A 20 9.13 6.97 10.87
N GLU A 21 9.74 5.78 10.85
CA GLU A 21 9.79 4.94 9.64
C GLU A 21 8.40 4.47 9.19
N LYS A 22 7.52 4.12 10.14
CA LYS A 22 6.13 3.76 9.83
C LYS A 22 5.38 4.97 9.27
N GLU A 23 5.57 6.14 9.84
CA GLU A 23 4.89 7.37 9.41
C GLU A 23 5.38 7.84 8.04
N ASN A 24 6.70 7.81 7.80
CA ASN A 24 7.28 8.08 6.47
C ASN A 24 6.82 7.09 5.39
N ASN A 25 6.40 5.89 5.79
CA ASN A 25 5.85 4.88 4.89
C ASN A 25 4.33 4.91 4.77
N ARG A 26 3.64 5.86 5.43
CA ARG A 26 2.20 6.07 5.26
C ARG A 26 1.91 7.00 4.09
N ILE A 27 0.79 6.73 3.43
CA ILE A 27 0.15 7.57 2.42
C ILE A 27 -1.19 7.98 3.01
N ASN A 28 -1.39 9.29 3.13
CA ASN A 28 -2.70 9.86 3.42
C ASN A 28 -3.48 10.00 2.11
N THR A 29 -4.58 9.27 2.02
CA THR A 29 -5.54 9.39 0.91
C THR A 29 -6.84 9.99 1.44
N PRO A 30 -7.71 10.55 0.59
CA PRO A 30 -9.04 11.03 1.00
C PRO A 30 -9.92 9.94 1.67
N TRP A 31 -9.56 8.67 1.48
CA TRP A 31 -10.32 7.50 1.93
C TRP A 31 -9.74 6.85 3.20
N GLY A 32 -8.60 7.34 3.69
CA GLY A 32 -7.92 6.80 4.86
C GLY A 32 -6.39 6.85 4.76
N VAL A 33 -5.74 6.40 5.83
CA VAL A 33 -4.28 6.29 5.95
C VAL A 33 -3.86 4.86 5.64
N TYR A 34 -3.01 4.68 4.65
CA TYR A 34 -2.55 3.36 4.21
C TYR A 34 -1.02 3.30 4.18
N ASP A 35 -0.44 2.15 4.46
CA ASP A 35 0.98 1.95 4.19
C ASP A 35 1.22 1.97 2.68
N LYS A 36 2.35 2.53 2.23
CA LYS A 36 2.76 2.65 0.82
C LYS A 36 2.60 1.34 0.06
N LYS A 37 3.03 0.22 0.66
CA LYS A 37 2.94 -1.11 0.06
C LYS A 37 1.48 -1.54 -0.15
N THR A 38 0.64 -1.36 0.87
CA THR A 38 -0.79 -1.70 0.82
C THR A 38 -1.51 -0.85 -0.21
N PHE A 39 -1.25 0.46 -0.23
CA PHE A 39 -1.81 1.36 -1.23
C PHE A 39 -1.39 0.96 -2.65
N ASN A 40 -0.11 0.64 -2.86
CA ASN A 40 0.40 0.23 -4.16
C ASN A 40 -0.27 -1.06 -4.65
N ILE A 41 -0.46 -2.05 -3.76
CA ILE A 41 -1.16 -3.30 -4.10
C ILE A 41 -2.62 -3.02 -4.46
N LEU A 42 -3.33 -2.20 -3.69
CA LEU A 42 -4.72 -1.86 -3.96
C LEU A 42 -4.86 -1.09 -5.29
N PHE A 43 -3.99 -0.11 -5.52
CA PHE A 43 -4.01 0.70 -6.73
C PHE A 43 -3.71 -0.13 -7.99
N TRP A 44 -2.58 -0.86 -8.02
CA TRP A 44 -2.22 -1.68 -9.17
C TRP A 44 -3.13 -2.89 -9.35
N GLY A 45 -3.55 -3.53 -8.25
CA GLY A 45 -4.50 -4.63 -8.29
C GLY A 45 -5.85 -4.21 -8.84
N GLY A 46 -6.36 -3.05 -8.42
CA GLY A 46 -7.58 -2.46 -8.95
C GLY A 46 -7.46 -2.11 -10.45
N MET A 47 -6.35 -1.50 -10.85
CA MET A 47 -6.08 -1.19 -12.26
C MET A 47 -6.03 -2.45 -13.13
N ALA A 48 -5.32 -3.49 -12.69
CA ALA A 48 -5.24 -4.76 -13.40
C ALA A 48 -6.61 -5.43 -13.52
N PHE A 49 -7.42 -5.42 -12.45
CA PHE A 49 -8.78 -5.92 -12.46
C PHE A 49 -9.65 -5.19 -13.49
N MET A 50 -9.62 -3.85 -13.51
CA MET A 50 -10.40 -3.06 -14.46
C MET A 50 -10.02 -3.35 -15.91
N ILE A 51 -8.73 -3.53 -16.21
CA ILE A 51 -8.25 -3.89 -17.54
C ILE A 51 -8.79 -5.27 -17.94
N LEU A 52 -8.62 -6.28 -17.08
CA LEU A 52 -9.08 -7.64 -17.36
C LEU A 52 -10.60 -7.72 -17.50
N PHE A 53 -11.33 -7.00 -16.66
CA PHE A 53 -12.79 -6.92 -16.72
C PHE A 53 -13.26 -6.27 -18.02
N THR A 54 -12.59 -5.20 -18.46
CA THR A 54 -12.91 -4.55 -19.74
C THR A 54 -12.65 -5.47 -20.93
N LEU A 55 -11.51 -6.17 -20.94
CA LEU A 55 -11.20 -7.18 -21.97
C LEU A 55 -12.22 -8.32 -21.98
N TYR A 56 -12.66 -8.76 -20.80
CA TYR A 56 -13.71 -9.76 -20.67
C TYR A 56 -15.03 -9.29 -21.28
N ILE A 57 -15.49 -8.07 -20.94
CA ILE A 57 -16.71 -7.50 -21.53
C ILE A 57 -16.59 -7.43 -23.05
N VAL A 58 -15.51 -6.84 -23.58
CA VAL A 58 -15.29 -6.69 -25.02
C VAL A 58 -15.27 -8.04 -25.74
N SER A 59 -14.67 -9.07 -25.15
CA SER A 59 -14.67 -10.43 -25.72
C SER A 59 -16.02 -11.15 -25.60
N SER A 60 -16.81 -10.85 -24.56
CA SER A 60 -18.15 -11.42 -24.40
C SER A 60 -19.19 -10.78 -25.32
N ASP A 61 -19.09 -9.48 -25.60
CA ASP A 61 -19.96 -8.76 -26.54
C ASP A 61 -19.56 -9.00 -28.01
N ASN A 62 -18.38 -9.58 -28.25
CA ASN A 62 -17.88 -9.90 -29.58
C ASN A 62 -17.44 -11.39 -29.68
N PRO A 63 -18.37 -12.36 -29.61
CA PRO A 63 -18.03 -13.78 -29.60
C PRO A 63 -17.35 -14.27 -30.90
N PHE A 64 -17.41 -13.47 -31.99
CA PHE A 64 -16.78 -13.77 -33.28
C PHE A 64 -16.19 -12.57 -34.05
N GLY A 65 -16.18 -11.34 -33.52
CA GLY A 65 -15.46 -10.21 -34.14
C GLY A 65 -14.09 -10.08 -33.48
N ILE A 66 -12.99 -10.33 -34.17
CA ILE A 66 -12.41 -9.32 -35.06
C ILE A 66 -12.52 -7.95 -34.33
N LEU A 67 -11.53 -7.67 -33.46
CA LEU A 67 -10.88 -6.35 -33.49
C LEU A 67 -10.86 -5.88 -34.95
N PRO A 68 -11.04 -4.60 -35.30
CA PRO A 68 -10.73 -4.21 -36.67
C PRO A 68 -9.41 -4.84 -37.14
#